data_AF-A0A316I9L6-F1
#
_entry.id   AF-A0A316I9L6-F1
#
_cell.length_a   1.000
_cell.length_b   1.000
_cell.length_c   1.000
_cell.angle_alpha   90.00
_cell.angle_beta   90.00
_cell.angle_gamma   90.00
#
_symmetry.space_group_name_H-M   'P 1'
#
loop_
_entity.id
_entity.type
_entity.pdbx_description
1 polymer ?
#
loop_
_entity_poly.entity_id
_entity_poly.type
_entity_poly.pdbx_seq_one_letter_code
_entity_poly.pdbx_strand_id
1 'polypeptide(L)'
;MQSPVRDKIRNAVSALLAAALRNLAERDGVPQVGAMVDPRNWWRHGQESIDGSDEHGKGSSDGMAALHWIAAEVDLEQGRHILLDGEWFALGEQYVAHVDSVVCKAFASPPPWKLPAWNLAPPDEEGKIHEGPYNKYVAETNSGRFICMDKKLVTTRAHPRGFEACDLLGPGDALVHVKKTSSNTGSSPLSHLFAQGLVAAESFTDAATWEEFRQLVALQDKKRARKMGRRPGSVVFAIHRSDKALTAETLFTFARSTLVSAWNTLSTYGIPVHIAVID
;
A
#
# COMPACT_ATOMS: atom_id res chain seq x y z
N MET A 1 30.96 -8.29 -20.93
CA MET A 1 31.88 -8.30 -19.77
C MET A 1 31.09 -7.81 -18.57
N GLN A 2 30.67 -8.70 -17.65
CA GLN A 2 29.83 -8.31 -16.50
C GLN A 2 30.71 -7.63 -15.44
N SER A 3 30.21 -6.55 -14.83
CA SER A 3 30.95 -5.77 -13.83
C SER A 3 31.16 -6.58 -12.55
N PRO A 4 32.36 -6.60 -11.95
CA PRO A 4 32.68 -7.35 -10.72
C PRO A 4 31.85 -6.92 -9.49
N VAL A 5 31.25 -5.74 -9.56
CA VAL A 5 30.26 -5.25 -8.59
C VAL A 5 29.01 -6.11 -8.58
N ARG A 6 28.50 -6.48 -9.77
CA ARG A 6 27.26 -7.22 -9.96
C ARG A 6 27.33 -8.62 -9.32
N ASP A 7 28.53 -9.20 -9.29
CA ASP A 7 28.77 -10.52 -8.70
C ASP A 7 28.82 -10.49 -7.16
N LYS A 8 29.34 -9.42 -6.56
CA LYS A 8 29.31 -9.24 -5.09
C LYS A 8 27.87 -9.08 -4.58
N ILE A 9 27.08 -8.25 -5.27
CA ILE A 9 25.65 -8.02 -4.99
C ILE A 9 24.87 -9.34 -5.08
N ARG A 10 25.10 -10.08 -6.18
CA ARG A 10 24.50 -11.40 -6.45
C ARG A 10 24.81 -12.40 -5.33
N ASN A 11 26.05 -12.45 -4.85
CA ASN A 11 26.44 -13.39 -3.80
C ASN A 11 25.82 -13.07 -2.44
N ALA A 12 25.75 -11.78 -2.06
CA ALA A 12 25.14 -11.35 -0.80
C ALA A 12 23.64 -11.68 -0.76
N VAL A 13 22.94 -11.42 -1.86
CA VAL A 13 21.50 -11.73 -2.02
C VAL A 13 21.25 -13.23 -2.01
N SER A 14 22.07 -14.02 -2.71
CA SER A 14 21.90 -15.47 -2.76
C SER A 14 22.10 -16.11 -1.37
N ALA A 15 23.02 -15.56 -0.56
CA ALA A 15 23.21 -15.98 0.82
C ALA A 15 22.01 -15.61 1.72
N LEU A 16 21.46 -14.39 1.56
CA LEU A 16 20.29 -13.92 2.30
C LEU A 16 19.04 -14.75 1.98
N LEU A 17 18.79 -15.03 0.69
CA LEU A 17 17.66 -15.85 0.22
C LEU A 17 17.77 -17.29 0.69
N ALA A 18 18.96 -17.90 0.57
CA ALA A 18 19.17 -19.25 1.08
C ALA A 18 19.00 -19.31 2.60
N ALA A 19 19.36 -18.27 3.34
CA ALA A 19 19.13 -18.17 4.78
C ALA A 19 17.64 -18.00 5.11
N ALA A 20 16.91 -17.14 4.38
CA ALA A 20 15.48 -16.90 4.57
C ALA A 20 14.64 -18.14 4.25
N LEU A 21 14.94 -18.83 3.16
CA LEU A 21 14.25 -20.07 2.75
C LEU A 21 14.56 -21.24 3.69
N ARG A 22 15.80 -21.36 4.18
CA ARG A 22 16.13 -22.34 5.24
C ARG A 22 15.38 -22.06 6.54
N ASN A 23 15.28 -20.79 6.94
CA ASN A 23 14.55 -20.39 8.13
C ASN A 23 13.03 -20.66 8.00
N LEU A 24 12.47 -20.45 6.81
CA LEU A 24 11.07 -20.81 6.50
C LEU A 24 10.86 -22.33 6.57
N ALA A 25 11.78 -23.12 6.00
CA ALA A 25 11.70 -24.58 5.98
C ALA A 25 11.84 -25.21 7.39
N GLU A 26 12.56 -24.57 8.30
CA GLU A 26 12.73 -25.01 9.69
C GLU A 26 11.53 -24.66 10.60
N ARG A 27 10.74 -23.62 10.26
CA ARG A 27 9.66 -23.11 11.12
C ARG A 27 8.29 -23.76 10.91
N ASP A 28 7.89 -24.05 9.68
CA ASP A 28 6.48 -24.35 9.37
C ASP A 28 6.20 -25.80 8.96
N GLY A 29 7.17 -26.71 9.13
CA GLY A 29 7.06 -28.08 8.64
C GLY A 29 7.23 -28.12 7.12
N VAL A 30 7.93 -29.15 6.65
CA VAL A 30 8.49 -29.27 5.30
C VAL A 30 7.43 -28.94 4.23
N PRO A 31 7.56 -27.82 3.48
CA PRO A 31 6.86 -27.71 2.21
C PRO A 31 7.33 -28.89 1.35
N GLN A 32 6.43 -29.65 0.73
CA GLN A 32 6.86 -30.65 -0.24
C GLN A 32 7.44 -29.96 -1.47
N VAL A 33 8.72 -29.62 -1.39
CA VAL A 33 9.53 -29.15 -2.50
C VAL A 33 9.96 -30.40 -3.27
N GLY A 34 9.57 -30.49 -4.54
CA GLY A 34 10.09 -31.53 -5.45
C GLY A 34 11.62 -31.54 -5.48
N ALA A 35 12.21 -32.66 -5.89
CA ALA A 35 13.65 -32.96 -5.77
C ALA A 35 14.56 -31.72 -5.96
N MET A 36 15.17 -31.28 -4.87
CA MET A 36 16.05 -30.11 -4.82
C MET A 36 17.33 -30.39 -5.62
N VAL A 37 17.52 -29.67 -6.73
CA VAL A 37 18.73 -29.75 -7.56
C VAL A 37 19.88 -29.00 -6.84
N ASP A 38 21.12 -29.48 -7.04
CA ASP A 38 22.35 -28.94 -6.44
C ASP A 38 22.32 -27.40 -6.34
N PRO A 39 22.38 -26.82 -5.12
CA PRO A 39 22.36 -25.37 -4.89
C PRO A 39 23.43 -24.60 -5.65
N ARG A 40 24.49 -25.31 -6.10
CA ARG A 40 25.57 -24.74 -6.93
C ARG A 40 25.22 -24.59 -8.42
N ASN A 41 23.99 -24.90 -8.82
CA ASN A 41 23.54 -24.78 -10.20
C ASN A 41 22.20 -24.03 -10.33
N TRP A 42 21.58 -23.61 -9.22
CA TRP A 42 20.28 -22.91 -9.18
C TRP A 42 20.25 -21.60 -10.02
N TRP A 43 21.41 -20.96 -10.18
CA TRP A 43 21.54 -19.67 -10.88
C TRP A 43 21.62 -19.75 -12.40
N ARG A 44 21.59 -20.95 -13.02
CA ARG A 44 21.54 -21.08 -14.48
C ARG A 44 20.15 -20.84 -15.07
N HIS A 45 19.11 -20.86 -14.23
CA HIS A 45 17.74 -20.64 -14.65
C HIS A 45 17.01 -19.79 -13.60
N GLY A 46 16.94 -18.47 -13.80
CA GLY A 46 15.94 -17.62 -13.12
C GLY A 46 14.52 -17.91 -13.61
N GLN A 47 14.16 -19.19 -13.73
CA GLN A 47 12.90 -19.69 -14.28
C GLN A 47 12.10 -20.50 -13.26
N GLU A 48 12.53 -20.58 -12.00
CA GLU A 48 11.76 -21.31 -10.99
C GLU A 48 10.55 -20.48 -10.55
N SER A 49 9.37 -21.01 -10.87
CA SER A 49 8.07 -20.47 -10.55
C SER A 49 7.67 -20.80 -9.13
N ILE A 50 7.09 -19.83 -8.42
CA ILE A 50 6.38 -20.08 -7.17
C ILE A 50 4.90 -20.24 -7.51
N ASP A 51 4.34 -21.40 -7.20
CA ASP A 51 2.89 -21.65 -7.28
C ASP A 51 2.26 -21.37 -5.91
N GLY A 52 1.32 -20.43 -5.88
CA GLY A 52 0.50 -20.15 -4.71
C GLY A 52 -0.74 -21.04 -4.70
N SER A 53 -0.96 -21.76 -3.60
CA SER A 53 -2.20 -22.50 -3.33
C SER A 53 -3.00 -21.80 -2.26
N ASP A 54 -4.33 -21.75 -2.41
CA ASP A 54 -5.21 -21.36 -1.33
C ASP A 54 -5.27 -22.42 -0.21
N GLU A 55 -5.94 -22.09 0.89
CA GLU A 55 -6.20 -22.98 2.04
C GLU A 55 -7.00 -24.26 1.69
N HIS A 56 -7.50 -24.37 0.45
CA HIS A 56 -8.18 -25.56 -0.08
C HIS A 56 -7.33 -26.31 -1.13
N GLY A 57 -6.05 -25.96 -1.27
CA GLY A 57 -5.10 -26.63 -2.16
C GLY A 57 -5.31 -26.36 -3.65
N LYS A 58 -6.08 -25.32 -4.01
CA LYS A 58 -6.31 -24.95 -5.41
C LYS A 58 -5.24 -23.96 -5.84
N GLY A 59 -4.31 -24.44 -6.67
CA GLY A 59 -3.20 -23.64 -7.21
C GLY A 59 -3.67 -22.64 -8.27
N SER A 60 -3.18 -21.40 -8.20
CA SER A 60 -3.28 -20.42 -9.29
C SER A 60 -2.12 -20.64 -10.26
N SER A 61 -2.36 -21.33 -11.38
CA SER A 61 -1.33 -21.60 -12.39
C SER A 61 -1.11 -20.41 -13.32
N ASP A 62 -0.10 -19.61 -13.01
CA ASP A 62 0.78 -19.04 -14.03
C ASP A 62 2.12 -18.81 -13.34
N GLY A 63 2.99 -19.82 -13.44
CA GLY A 63 4.22 -19.92 -12.69
C GLY A 63 5.08 -18.66 -12.81
N MET A 64 5.01 -17.81 -11.80
CA MET A 64 5.70 -16.53 -11.77
C MET A 64 7.04 -16.71 -11.09
N ALA A 65 8.12 -16.24 -11.72
CA ALA A 65 9.47 -16.44 -11.20
C ALA A 65 9.56 -15.90 -9.76
N ALA A 66 10.18 -16.66 -8.86
CA ALA A 66 10.27 -16.35 -7.43
C ALA A 66 10.69 -14.90 -7.12
N LEU A 67 11.51 -14.30 -7.98
CA LEU A 67 11.97 -12.92 -7.83
C LEU A 67 10.86 -11.86 -7.95
N HIS A 68 9.76 -12.15 -8.65
CA HIS A 68 8.59 -11.28 -8.67
C HIS A 68 7.83 -11.26 -7.34
N TRP A 69 8.01 -12.29 -6.51
CA TRP A 69 7.41 -12.40 -5.18
C TRP A 69 8.29 -11.80 -4.07
N ILE A 70 9.53 -11.43 -4.40
CA ILE A 70 10.51 -10.95 -3.43
C ILE A 70 10.73 -9.46 -3.64
N ALA A 71 10.53 -8.70 -2.57
CA ALA A 71 10.98 -7.33 -2.48
C ALA A 71 12.14 -7.29 -1.47
N ALA A 72 13.32 -6.81 -1.88
CA ALA A 72 14.50 -6.76 -1.02
C ALA A 72 15.24 -5.42 -1.14
N GLU A 73 15.81 -4.96 -0.03
CA GLU A 73 16.71 -3.81 0.02
C GLU A 73 18.08 -4.29 0.47
N VAL A 74 19.13 -3.85 -0.23
CA VAL A 74 20.51 -4.19 0.12
C VAL A 74 21.37 -2.92 0.02
N ASP A 75 22.00 -2.56 1.13
CA ASP A 75 23.03 -1.54 1.16
C ASP A 75 24.37 -2.17 0.76
N LEU A 76 24.99 -1.65 -0.30
CA LEU A 76 26.24 -2.14 -0.89
C LEU A 76 27.24 -0.99 -0.99
N GLU A 77 28.52 -1.31 -1.19
CA GLU A 77 29.59 -0.29 -1.32
C GLU A 77 29.31 0.76 -2.41
N GLN A 78 28.52 0.44 -3.45
CA GLN A 78 28.15 1.37 -4.53
C GLN A 78 26.81 2.10 -4.32
N GLY A 79 26.18 1.95 -3.15
CA GLY A 79 24.90 2.56 -2.83
C GLY A 79 23.79 1.55 -2.58
N ARG A 80 22.58 2.08 -2.41
CA ARG A 80 21.39 1.31 -2.05
C ARG A 80 20.74 0.67 -3.28
N HIS A 81 20.41 -0.60 -3.17
CA HIS A 81 19.79 -1.36 -4.25
C HIS A 81 18.45 -1.94 -3.81
N ILE A 82 17.45 -1.88 -4.69
CA ILE A 82 16.12 -2.45 -4.47
C ILE A 82 15.87 -3.56 -5.50
N LEU A 83 15.41 -4.72 -5.04
CA LEU A 83 14.73 -5.72 -5.86
C LEU A 83 13.22 -5.48 -5.78
N LEU A 84 12.59 -5.26 -6.92
CA LEU A 84 11.14 -5.12 -7.06
C LEU A 84 10.68 -5.81 -8.34
N ASP A 85 9.65 -6.64 -8.23
CA ASP A 85 9.00 -7.29 -9.37
C ASP A 85 10.00 -8.00 -10.32
N GLY A 86 10.96 -8.74 -9.74
CA GLY A 86 11.97 -9.45 -10.52
C GLY A 86 13.16 -8.60 -10.98
N GLU A 87 13.13 -7.28 -10.81
CA GLU A 87 14.13 -6.35 -11.31
C GLU A 87 14.94 -5.66 -10.21
N TRP A 88 16.24 -5.46 -10.47
CA TRP A 88 17.17 -4.76 -9.58
C TRP A 88 17.35 -3.30 -10.02
N PHE A 89 17.08 -2.38 -9.10
CA PHE A 89 17.27 -0.95 -9.27
C PHE A 89 18.42 -0.47 -8.38
N ALA A 90 19.46 0.11 -8.96
CA ALA A 90 20.46 0.87 -8.22
C ALA A 90 19.89 2.27 -7.96
N LEU A 91 19.64 2.62 -6.70
CA LEU A 91 19.16 3.95 -6.36
C LEU A 91 20.37 4.90 -6.32
N GLY A 92 20.47 5.80 -7.30
CA GLY A 92 21.41 6.91 -7.19
C GLY A 92 21.08 7.81 -6.00
N GLU A 93 22.07 8.47 -5.41
CA GLU A 93 21.90 9.39 -4.28
C GLU A 93 20.82 10.46 -4.54
N GLN A 94 20.71 10.92 -5.80
CA GLN A 94 19.69 11.88 -6.24
C GLN A 94 18.26 11.32 -6.12
N TYR A 95 18.06 10.03 -6.42
CA TYR A 95 16.75 9.39 -6.28
C TYR A 95 16.40 9.20 -4.80
N VAL A 96 17.34 8.76 -3.97
CA VAL A 96 17.13 8.63 -2.51
C VAL A 96 16.75 9.99 -1.91
N ALA A 97 17.51 11.04 -2.23
CA ALA A 97 17.21 12.40 -1.79
C ALA A 97 15.84 12.91 -2.30
N HIS A 98 15.46 12.54 -3.52
CA HIS A 98 14.14 12.87 -4.07
C HIS A 98 13.01 12.16 -3.30
N VAL A 99 13.13 10.86 -3.06
CA VAL A 99 12.17 10.07 -2.28
C VAL A 99 12.04 10.66 -0.87
N ASP A 100 13.17 10.90 -0.19
CA ASP A 100 13.20 11.50 1.14
C ASP A 100 12.47 12.85 1.16
N SER A 101 12.79 13.74 0.21
CA SER A 101 12.13 15.05 0.08
C SER A 101 10.62 14.92 -0.08
N VAL A 102 10.14 14.03 -0.94
CA VAL A 102 8.70 13.85 -1.19
C VAL A 102 8.00 13.28 0.05
N VAL A 103 8.58 12.27 0.70
CA VAL A 103 8.01 11.70 1.92
C VAL A 103 7.94 12.76 3.02
N CYS A 104 9.01 13.53 3.24
CA CYS A 104 9.01 14.60 4.23
C CYS A 104 7.93 15.66 3.94
N LYS A 105 7.75 16.06 2.67
CA LYS A 105 6.67 16.98 2.27
C LYS A 105 5.27 16.40 2.52
N ALA A 106 5.08 15.11 2.25
CA ALA A 106 3.79 14.44 2.49
C ALA A 106 3.41 14.42 3.98
N PHE A 107 4.38 14.12 4.86
CA PHE A 107 4.17 14.16 6.31
C PHE A 107 4.06 15.58 6.88
N ALA A 108 4.67 16.58 6.23
CA ALA A 108 4.56 17.99 6.61
C ALA A 108 3.23 18.65 6.16
N SER A 109 2.36 17.91 5.47
CA SER A 109 1.09 18.40 4.92
C SER A 109 -0.10 17.61 5.49
N PRO A 110 -0.41 17.71 6.80
CA PRO A 110 -1.61 17.09 7.36
C PRO A 110 -2.88 17.80 6.87
N PRO A 111 -4.04 17.12 6.86
CA PRO A 111 -5.30 17.78 6.54
C PRO A 111 -5.68 18.81 7.63
N PRO A 112 -6.53 19.81 7.32
CA PRO A 112 -6.92 20.87 8.26
C PRO A 112 -7.94 20.40 9.34
N TRP A 113 -8.04 19.09 9.54
CA TRP A 113 -8.94 18.44 10.48
C TRP A 113 -8.25 17.22 11.07
N LYS A 114 -8.73 16.77 12.24
CA LYS A 114 -8.22 15.57 12.91
C LYS A 114 -9.27 14.47 12.89
N LEU A 115 -8.81 13.23 12.80
CA LEU A 115 -9.64 12.06 13.07
C LEU A 115 -9.60 11.75 14.58
N PRO A 116 -10.67 11.14 15.12
CA PRO A 116 -10.64 10.57 16.46
C PRO A 116 -9.48 9.57 16.65
N ALA A 117 -8.98 9.45 17.88
CA ALA A 117 -7.96 8.45 18.20
C ALA A 117 -8.49 7.03 17.95
N TRP A 118 -7.61 6.13 17.51
CA TRP A 118 -7.96 4.77 17.10
C TRP A 118 -8.62 3.99 18.24
N ASN A 119 -8.11 4.16 19.46
CA ASN A 119 -8.56 3.46 20.66
C ASN A 119 -9.96 3.86 21.15
N LEU A 120 -10.58 4.89 20.57
CA LEU A 120 -11.94 5.29 20.92
C LEU A 120 -13.01 4.52 20.14
N ALA A 121 -12.63 3.85 19.05
CA ALA A 121 -13.57 3.03 18.29
C ALA A 121 -13.90 1.73 19.03
N PRO A 122 -15.10 1.14 18.81
CA PRO A 122 -15.49 -0.11 19.46
C PRO A 122 -14.55 -1.27 19.11
N PRO A 123 -13.99 -2.00 20.10
CA PRO A 123 -13.22 -3.21 19.86
C PRO A 123 -14.12 -4.41 19.55
N ASP A 124 -13.52 -5.46 18.99
CA ASP A 124 -14.10 -6.81 18.91
C ASP A 124 -14.08 -7.54 20.27
N GLU A 125 -14.51 -8.80 20.28
CA GLU A 125 -14.57 -9.65 21.48
C GLU A 125 -13.18 -9.90 22.09
N GLU A 126 -12.12 -9.85 21.27
CA GLU A 126 -10.71 -9.98 21.67
C GLU A 126 -10.06 -8.64 22.07
N GLY A 127 -10.82 -7.54 22.11
CA GLY A 127 -10.29 -6.22 22.46
C GLY A 127 -9.53 -5.51 21.33
N LYS A 128 -9.60 -6.01 20.09
CA LYS A 128 -8.93 -5.42 18.92
C LYS A 128 -9.88 -4.52 18.15
N ILE A 129 -9.36 -3.37 17.73
CA ILE A 129 -10.09 -2.44 16.87
C ILE A 129 -9.64 -2.63 15.42
N HIS A 130 -10.62 -2.78 14.53
CA HIS A 130 -10.48 -2.98 13.09
C HIS A 130 -10.88 -1.72 12.30
N GLU A 131 -10.44 -1.65 11.05
CA GLU A 131 -10.67 -0.52 10.12
C GLU A 131 -12.17 -0.22 9.94
N GLY A 132 -13.00 -1.23 9.67
CA GLY A 132 -14.45 -1.03 9.47
C GLY A 132 -15.19 -0.41 10.67
N PRO A 133 -15.09 -0.98 11.90
CA PRO A 133 -15.64 -0.36 13.11
C PRO A 133 -15.12 1.07 13.34
N TYR A 134 -13.83 1.32 13.10
CA TYR A 134 -13.26 2.66 13.20
C TYR A 134 -13.88 3.63 12.18
N ASN A 135 -14.01 3.24 10.91
CA ASN A 135 -14.63 4.06 9.86
C ASN A 135 -16.07 4.46 10.23
N LYS A 136 -16.86 3.51 10.75
CA LYS A 136 -18.22 3.79 11.24
C LYS A 136 -18.22 4.75 12.42
N TYR A 137 -17.36 4.49 13.41
CA TYR A 137 -17.20 5.35 14.58
C TYR A 137 -16.87 6.80 14.22
N VAL A 138 -15.95 7.02 13.27
CA VAL A 138 -15.60 8.37 12.80
C VAL A 138 -16.81 9.08 12.20
N ALA A 139 -17.58 8.40 11.34
CA ALA A 139 -18.74 8.97 10.68
C ALA A 139 -19.87 9.32 11.68
N GLU A 140 -20.08 8.49 12.69
CA GLU A 140 -21.12 8.67 13.72
C GLU A 140 -20.79 9.80 14.70
N THR A 141 -19.52 9.95 15.09
CA THR A 141 -19.12 10.87 16.18
C THR A 141 -18.75 12.28 15.73
N ASN A 142 -18.52 12.51 14.43
CA ASN A 142 -18.06 13.82 13.92
C ASN A 142 -19.17 14.71 13.34
N SER A 143 -20.40 14.65 13.88
CA SER A 143 -21.50 15.56 13.53
C SER A 143 -21.77 15.70 12.02
N GLY A 144 -21.64 14.61 11.26
CA GLY A 144 -21.86 14.61 9.80
C GLY A 144 -20.72 15.23 8.97
N ARG A 145 -19.55 15.50 9.56
CA ARG A 145 -18.36 15.98 8.81
C ARG A 145 -17.74 14.91 7.92
N PHE A 146 -17.88 13.64 8.31
CA PHE A 146 -17.39 12.48 7.58
C PHE A 146 -18.56 11.56 7.23
N ILE A 147 -18.49 10.95 6.06
CA ILE A 147 -19.44 9.92 5.62
C ILE A 147 -18.67 8.62 5.44
N CYS A 148 -19.12 7.55 6.09
CA CYS A 148 -18.56 6.22 5.91
C CYS A 148 -18.88 5.72 4.50
N MET A 149 -17.83 5.51 3.69
CA MET A 149 -17.89 4.99 2.33
C MET A 149 -17.25 3.59 2.21
N ASP A 150 -16.71 3.06 3.31
CA ASP A 150 -16.25 1.68 3.47
C ASP A 150 -17.19 0.68 2.78
N LYS A 151 -16.62 -0.13 1.88
CA LYS A 151 -17.26 -1.19 1.08
C LYS A 151 -18.37 -0.71 0.13
N LYS A 152 -18.49 0.59 -0.13
CA LYS A 152 -19.44 1.15 -1.11
C LYS A 152 -18.73 1.31 -2.45
N LEU A 153 -18.87 0.27 -3.27
CA LEU A 153 -18.15 0.18 -4.54
C LEU A 153 -18.77 1.08 -5.61
N VAL A 154 -17.91 1.85 -6.28
CA VAL A 154 -18.25 2.59 -7.49
C VAL A 154 -18.11 1.65 -8.67
N THR A 155 -19.22 1.37 -9.36
CA THR A 155 -19.25 0.46 -10.51
C THR A 155 -19.41 1.25 -11.79
N THR A 156 -18.53 1.01 -12.74
CA THR A 156 -18.54 1.69 -14.04
C THR A 156 -18.24 0.71 -15.16
N ARG A 157 -18.33 1.14 -16.43
CA ARG A 157 -17.94 0.29 -17.55
C ARG A 157 -16.45 -0.12 -17.49
N ALA A 158 -15.59 0.78 -17.00
CA ALA A 158 -14.16 0.51 -16.80
C ALA A 158 -13.90 -0.38 -15.57
N HIS A 159 -14.77 -0.30 -14.56
CA HIS A 159 -14.69 -1.09 -13.33
C HIS A 159 -15.98 -1.91 -13.11
N PRO A 160 -16.23 -2.97 -13.91
CA PRO A 160 -17.48 -3.72 -13.85
C PRO A 160 -17.68 -4.50 -12.55
N ARG A 161 -16.58 -4.83 -11.85
CA ARG A 161 -16.60 -5.43 -10.51
C ARG A 161 -16.67 -4.40 -9.38
N GLY A 162 -16.72 -3.11 -9.73
CA GLY A 162 -16.62 -2.00 -8.81
C GLY A 162 -15.23 -1.80 -8.22
N PHE A 163 -14.98 -0.61 -7.69
CA PHE A 163 -13.81 -0.30 -6.88
C PHE A 163 -14.22 0.55 -5.67
N GLU A 164 -13.44 0.45 -4.60
CA GLU A 164 -13.66 1.27 -3.41
C GLU A 164 -12.97 2.63 -3.58
N ALA A 165 -13.78 3.69 -3.62
CA ALA A 165 -13.27 5.05 -3.86
C ALA A 165 -12.58 5.67 -2.64
N CYS A 166 -13.07 5.37 -1.44
CA CYS A 166 -12.49 5.80 -0.16
C CYS A 166 -13.21 5.10 1.00
N ASP A 167 -12.54 5.00 2.14
CA ASP A 167 -13.15 4.52 3.40
C ASP A 167 -14.09 5.57 4.01
N LEU A 168 -13.66 6.84 3.95
CA LEU A 168 -14.41 7.99 4.46
C LEU A 168 -14.38 9.14 3.44
N LEU A 169 -15.53 9.77 3.21
CA LEU A 169 -15.61 11.06 2.53
C LEU A 169 -15.55 12.18 3.57
N GLY A 170 -14.43 12.91 3.59
CA GLY A 170 -14.17 13.99 4.55
C GLY A 170 -14.63 15.38 4.09
N PRO A 171 -14.39 16.42 4.91
CA PRO A 171 -14.61 17.81 4.54
C PRO A 171 -13.83 18.21 3.27
N GLY A 172 -14.44 19.05 2.43
CA GLY A 172 -13.82 19.50 1.18
C GLY A 172 -13.72 18.42 0.11
N ASP A 173 -14.54 17.37 0.21
CA ASP A 173 -14.56 16.22 -0.70
C ASP A 173 -13.23 15.47 -0.73
N ALA A 174 -12.60 15.37 0.44
CA ALA A 174 -11.41 14.59 0.68
C ALA A 174 -11.73 13.10 0.66
N LEU A 175 -11.03 12.34 -0.19
CA LEU A 175 -11.07 10.88 -0.21
C LEU A 175 -10.10 10.36 0.85
N VAL A 176 -10.64 9.88 1.96
CA VAL A 176 -9.84 9.40 3.09
C VAL A 176 -9.75 7.89 3.03
N HIS A 177 -8.53 7.37 2.96
CA HIS A 177 -8.23 5.95 3.00
C HIS A 177 -7.58 5.60 4.33
N VAL A 178 -8.17 4.67 5.08
CA VAL A 178 -7.80 4.33 6.45
C VAL A 178 -7.03 3.01 6.46
N LYS A 179 -5.88 2.97 7.14
CA LYS A 179 -5.12 1.73 7.31
C LYS A 179 -4.56 1.58 8.71
N LYS A 180 -4.68 0.37 9.25
CA LYS A 180 -3.92 -0.07 10.43
C LYS A 180 -2.68 -0.85 10.00
N THR A 181 -1.53 -0.54 10.60
CA THR A 181 -0.27 -1.25 10.34
C THR A 181 0.54 -1.44 11.62
N SER A 182 1.51 -2.34 11.57
CA SER A 182 2.52 -2.59 12.60
C SER A 182 3.83 -3.05 11.95
N SER A 183 4.93 -3.18 12.69
CA SER A 183 6.15 -3.81 12.17
C SER A 183 5.92 -5.22 11.62
N ASN A 184 4.98 -5.97 12.21
CA ASN A 184 4.71 -7.35 11.81
C ASN A 184 3.98 -7.46 10.47
N THR A 185 3.25 -6.42 10.07
CA THR A 185 2.51 -6.41 8.80
C THR A 185 3.36 -5.95 7.61
N GLY A 186 4.56 -5.41 7.86
CA GLY A 186 5.47 -4.94 6.82
C GLY A 186 4.91 -3.77 5.99
N SER A 187 5.47 -3.60 4.78
CA SER A 187 5.12 -2.50 3.87
C SER A 187 3.86 -2.74 3.04
N SER A 188 3.50 -4.01 2.78
CA SER A 188 2.42 -4.39 1.86
C SER A 188 1.10 -3.65 2.12
N PRO A 189 0.59 -3.54 3.37
CA PRO A 189 -0.65 -2.81 3.64
C PRO A 189 -0.61 -1.33 3.25
N LEU A 190 0.52 -0.65 3.46
CA LEU A 190 0.65 0.77 3.14
C LEU A 190 0.88 1.00 1.65
N SER A 191 1.67 0.13 0.99
CA SER A 191 1.80 0.17 -0.46
C SER A 191 0.44 -0.03 -1.14
N HIS A 192 -0.36 -0.99 -0.66
CA HIS A 192 -1.72 -1.20 -1.16
C HIS A 192 -2.61 0.02 -0.93
N LEU A 193 -2.56 0.62 0.27
CA LEU A 193 -3.29 1.84 0.60
C LEU A 193 -2.98 2.98 -0.38
N PHE A 194 -1.70 3.23 -0.66
CA PHE A 194 -1.28 4.29 -1.56
C PHE A 194 -1.72 4.04 -3.01
N ALA A 195 -1.63 2.79 -3.47
CA ALA A 195 -2.13 2.39 -4.78
C ALA A 195 -3.66 2.55 -4.89
N GLN A 196 -4.41 2.17 -3.86
CA GLN A 196 -5.87 2.35 -3.83
C GLN A 196 -6.27 3.82 -3.98
N GLY A 197 -5.64 4.72 -3.23
CA GLY A 197 -5.95 6.16 -3.34
C GLY A 197 -5.59 6.74 -4.71
N LEU A 198 -4.50 6.26 -5.33
CA LEU A 198 -4.14 6.65 -6.69
C LEU A 198 -5.20 6.18 -7.70
N VAL A 199 -5.56 4.89 -7.68
CA VAL A 199 -6.56 4.31 -8.59
C VAL A 199 -7.89 5.04 -8.45
N ALA A 200 -8.36 5.28 -7.22
CA ALA A 200 -9.61 5.98 -6.99
C ALA A 200 -9.64 7.38 -7.61
N ALA A 201 -8.58 8.16 -7.39
CA ALA A 201 -8.47 9.50 -7.95
C ALA A 201 -8.33 9.51 -9.49
N GLU A 202 -7.59 8.54 -10.05
CA GLU A 202 -7.46 8.36 -11.50
C GLU A 202 -8.81 8.02 -12.14
N SER A 203 -9.58 7.11 -11.54
CA SER A 203 -10.93 6.77 -12.01
C SER A 203 -11.85 7.99 -12.05
N PHE A 204 -11.68 8.96 -11.15
CA PHE A 204 -12.46 10.20 -11.13
C PHE A 204 -12.03 11.28 -12.15
N THR A 205 -11.02 11.01 -12.98
CA THR A 205 -10.77 11.81 -14.19
C THR A 205 -11.91 11.65 -15.20
N ASP A 206 -12.64 10.53 -15.15
CA ASP A 206 -13.90 10.35 -15.84
C ASP A 206 -15.07 10.93 -15.04
N ALA A 207 -15.76 11.91 -15.64
CA ALA A 207 -16.89 12.59 -15.02
C ALA A 207 -18.08 11.66 -14.75
N ALA A 208 -18.27 10.60 -15.56
CA ALA A 208 -19.33 9.62 -15.31
C ALA A 208 -19.04 8.81 -14.04
N THR A 209 -17.79 8.39 -13.85
CA THR A 209 -17.34 7.71 -12.63
C THR A 209 -17.53 8.59 -11.38
N TRP A 210 -17.26 9.89 -11.46
CA TRP A 210 -17.54 10.83 -10.36
C TRP A 210 -19.04 11.00 -10.08
N GLU A 211 -19.89 10.97 -11.10
CA GLU A 211 -21.36 11.00 -10.94
C GLU A 211 -21.85 9.78 -10.16
N GLU A 212 -21.40 8.58 -10.53
CA GLU A 212 -21.75 7.33 -9.82
C GLU A 212 -21.36 7.41 -8.34
N PHE A 213 -20.16 7.89 -8.04
CA PHE A 213 -19.74 8.11 -6.65
C PHE A 213 -20.64 9.11 -5.93
N ARG A 214 -21.02 10.21 -6.58
CA ARG A 214 -21.94 11.21 -5.99
C ARG A 214 -23.32 10.64 -5.71
N GLN A 215 -23.80 9.71 -6.53
CA GLN A 215 -25.05 8.99 -6.30
C GLN A 215 -24.94 8.09 -5.06
N LEU A 216 -23.84 7.37 -4.88
CA LEU A 216 -23.58 6.59 -3.67
C LEU A 216 -23.55 7.49 -2.42
N VAL A 217 -22.91 8.66 -2.51
CA VAL A 217 -22.92 9.65 -1.42
C VAL A 217 -24.35 10.14 -1.16
N ALA A 218 -25.18 10.35 -2.19
CA ALA A 218 -26.56 10.80 -2.02
C ALA A 218 -27.45 9.77 -1.29
N LEU A 219 -27.11 8.48 -1.35
CA LEU A 219 -27.77 7.44 -0.54
C LEU A 219 -27.45 7.58 0.95
N GLN A 220 -26.30 8.15 1.30
CA GLN A 220 -25.87 8.36 2.69
C GLN A 220 -26.29 9.75 3.20
N ASP A 221 -26.03 10.79 2.41
CA ASP A 221 -26.38 12.19 2.70
C ASP A 221 -26.65 12.97 1.40
N LYS A 222 -27.94 13.16 1.09
CA LYS A 222 -28.40 13.94 -0.06
C LYS A 222 -27.93 15.40 -0.04
N LYS A 223 -27.80 16.01 1.14
CA LYS A 223 -27.37 17.42 1.26
C LYS A 223 -25.87 17.53 0.98
N ARG A 224 -25.06 16.58 1.47
CA ARG A 224 -23.63 16.54 1.17
C ARG A 224 -23.39 16.33 -0.32
N ALA A 225 -24.06 15.35 -0.94
CA ALA A 225 -23.91 15.06 -2.36
C ALA A 225 -24.18 16.26 -3.27
N ARG A 226 -25.21 17.07 -2.98
CA ARG A 226 -25.54 18.29 -3.74
C ARG A 226 -24.48 19.39 -3.67
N LYS A 227 -23.65 19.38 -2.62
CA LYS A 227 -22.60 20.37 -2.38
C LYS A 227 -21.21 19.92 -2.86
N MET A 228 -21.09 18.67 -3.33
CA MET A 228 -19.82 18.16 -3.81
C MET A 228 -19.38 18.91 -5.07
N GLY A 229 -18.06 19.07 -5.21
CA GLY A 229 -17.44 19.59 -6.41
C GLY A 229 -17.53 18.62 -7.60
N ARG A 230 -16.77 18.91 -8.65
CA ARG A 230 -16.71 18.10 -9.88
C ARG A 230 -15.63 17.01 -9.85
N ARG A 231 -14.79 17.00 -8.82
CA ARG A 231 -13.66 16.09 -8.63
C ARG A 231 -13.30 16.02 -7.15
N PRO A 232 -12.50 15.04 -6.71
CA PRO A 232 -11.96 15.00 -5.35
C PRO A 232 -11.25 16.30 -4.98
N GLY A 233 -11.46 16.78 -3.76
CA GLY A 233 -10.74 17.96 -3.26
C GLY A 233 -9.34 17.63 -2.74
N SER A 234 -9.13 16.40 -2.28
CA SER A 234 -7.81 15.86 -1.89
C SER A 234 -7.89 14.33 -1.72
N VAL A 235 -6.73 13.69 -1.64
CA VAL A 235 -6.57 12.30 -1.17
C VAL A 235 -5.85 12.33 0.17
N VAL A 236 -6.38 11.62 1.16
CA VAL A 236 -5.82 11.55 2.51
C VAL A 236 -5.54 10.10 2.87
N PHE A 237 -4.28 9.79 3.16
CA PHE A 237 -3.91 8.50 3.72
C PHE A 237 -3.87 8.60 5.24
N ALA A 238 -4.90 8.07 5.88
CA ALA A 238 -5.09 8.06 7.32
C ALA A 238 -4.55 6.76 7.91
N ILE A 239 -3.45 6.83 8.65
CA ILE A 239 -2.69 5.65 9.05
C ILE A 239 -2.59 5.59 10.56
N HIS A 240 -3.07 4.50 11.15
CA HIS A 240 -2.78 4.13 12.53
C HIS A 240 -1.66 3.10 12.55
N ARG A 241 -0.63 3.37 13.35
CA ARG A 241 0.46 2.43 13.58
C ARG A 241 0.47 2.00 15.04
N SER A 242 0.22 0.72 15.28
CA SER A 242 -0.08 0.24 16.64
C SER A 242 1.14 -0.02 17.52
N ASP A 243 2.35 -0.05 16.95
CA ASP A 243 3.56 -0.49 17.64
C ASP A 243 4.63 0.59 17.81
N LYS A 244 4.59 1.65 17.00
CA LYS A 244 5.50 2.80 17.07
C LYS A 244 4.91 4.01 16.38
N ALA A 245 5.48 5.18 16.63
CA ALA A 245 5.12 6.39 15.92
C ALA A 245 5.36 6.25 14.40
N LEU A 246 4.41 6.72 13.60
CA LEU A 246 4.57 6.82 12.16
C LEU A 246 5.10 8.22 11.81
N THR A 247 6.30 8.26 11.24
CA THR A 247 6.95 9.48 10.74
C THR A 247 7.53 9.22 9.34
N ALA A 248 8.08 10.26 8.72
CA ALA A 248 8.75 10.14 7.42
C ALA A 248 9.93 9.13 7.46
N GLU A 249 10.63 9.05 8.59
CA GLU A 249 11.79 8.18 8.83
C GLU A 249 11.37 6.75 9.16
N THR A 250 10.22 6.56 9.82
CA THR A 250 9.77 5.23 10.24
C THR A 250 8.86 4.55 9.23
N LEU A 251 8.49 5.24 8.13
CA LEU A 251 7.74 4.66 7.01
C LEU A 251 8.59 3.58 6.31
N PHE A 252 8.02 2.40 6.09
CA PHE A 252 8.72 1.28 5.45
C PHE A 252 9.22 1.64 4.05
N THR A 253 10.45 1.28 3.69
CA THR A 253 11.09 1.69 2.43
C THR A 253 10.21 1.47 1.20
N PHE A 254 9.62 0.29 1.04
CA PHE A 254 8.73 0.01 -0.12
C PHE A 254 7.48 0.88 -0.16
N ALA A 255 6.92 1.21 1.01
CA ALA A 255 5.79 2.12 1.09
C ALA A 255 6.18 3.55 0.69
N ARG A 256 7.45 3.95 0.88
CA ARG A 256 7.98 5.25 0.43
C ARG A 256 7.93 5.36 -1.10
N SER A 257 8.39 4.35 -1.83
CA SER A 257 8.37 4.38 -3.30
C SER A 257 6.94 4.46 -3.85
N THR A 258 6.00 3.70 -3.29
CA THR A 258 4.59 3.79 -3.70
C THR A 258 3.96 5.14 -3.35
N LEU A 259 4.29 5.71 -2.19
CA LEU A 259 3.84 7.05 -1.81
C LEU A 259 4.37 8.11 -2.79
N VAL A 260 5.63 8.04 -3.20
CA VAL A 260 6.22 8.98 -4.17
C VAL A 260 5.52 8.91 -5.52
N SER A 261 5.23 7.69 -5.99
CA SER A 261 4.46 7.48 -7.23
C SER A 261 3.07 8.12 -7.13
N ALA A 262 2.32 7.79 -6.08
CA ALA A 262 0.99 8.37 -5.85
C ALA A 262 1.05 9.91 -5.73
N TRP A 263 2.00 10.44 -4.96
CA TRP A 263 2.19 11.88 -4.77
C TRP A 263 2.44 12.61 -6.10
N ASN A 264 3.37 12.12 -6.92
CA ASN A 264 3.73 12.76 -8.19
C ASN A 264 2.57 12.75 -9.18
N THR A 265 1.88 11.62 -9.31
CA THR A 265 0.73 11.50 -10.22
C THR A 265 -0.44 12.37 -9.78
N LEU A 266 -0.81 12.32 -8.49
CA LEU A 266 -1.92 13.14 -7.96
C LEU A 266 -1.63 14.63 -8.00
N SER A 267 -0.37 15.02 -7.76
CA SER A 267 0.08 16.41 -7.91
C SER A 267 -0.05 16.88 -9.37
N THR A 268 0.21 16.00 -10.35
CA THR A 268 0.03 16.31 -11.78
C THR A 268 -1.44 16.53 -12.13
N TYR A 269 -2.36 15.81 -11.50
CA TYR A 269 -3.81 16.05 -11.61
C TYR A 269 -4.31 17.25 -10.78
N GLY A 270 -3.41 17.95 -10.08
CA GLY A 270 -3.76 19.06 -9.20
C GLY A 270 -4.68 18.62 -8.06
N ILE A 271 -4.52 17.39 -7.57
CA ILE A 271 -5.23 16.82 -6.42
C ILE A 271 -4.24 16.80 -5.24
N PRO A 272 -4.46 17.63 -4.20
CA PRO A 272 -3.64 17.61 -2.99
C PRO A 272 -3.61 16.24 -2.32
N VAL A 273 -2.45 15.86 -1.79
CA VAL A 273 -2.25 14.63 -1.04
C VAL A 273 -1.85 14.97 0.39
N HIS A 274 -2.43 14.27 1.36
CA HIS A 274 -2.15 14.45 2.78
C HIS A 274 -1.91 13.13 3.48
N ILE A 275 -1.05 13.14 4.51
CA ILE A 275 -0.92 12.06 5.47
C ILE A 275 -1.59 12.49 6.77
N ALA A 276 -2.53 11.68 7.27
CA ALA A 276 -3.09 11.84 8.60
C ALA A 276 -2.61 10.69 9.50
N VAL A 277 -1.81 11.01 10.51
CA VAL A 277 -1.43 10.02 11.53
C VAL A 277 -2.56 9.93 12.54
N ILE A 278 -3.09 8.73 12.77
CA ILE A 278 -4.12 8.45 13.76
C ILE A 278 -3.44 7.96 15.03
N ASP A 279 -3.66 8.69 16.13
CA ASP A 279 -3.18 8.36 17.48
C ASP A 279 -3.70 6.99 17.97
#